data_AF-A0A085N442-F1
#
_entry.id   AF-A0A085N442-F1
#
_cell.length_a   1.000
_cell.length_b   1.000
_cell.length_c   1.000
_cell.angle_alpha   90.00
_cell.angle_beta   90.00
_cell.angle_gamma   90.00
#
_symmetry.space_group_name_H-M   'P 1'
#
loop_
_entity.id
_entity.type
_entity.pdbx_description
1 polymer ?
#
loop_
_entity_poly.entity_id
_entity_poly.type
_entity_poly.pdbx_seq_one_letter_code
_entity_poly.pdbx_strand_id
1 'polypeptide(L)'
;MSKDRYAEDYPPKKQGPSVTLPYCTGLGEQLKRLGRSLDFTVYFKSFVPLRSVLRNYKIKASYDERPGVAYQIKCGCTASYIEETGNSLLHR
;
A
#
# COMPACT_ATOMS: atom_id res chain seq x y z
N MET A 1 8.26 12.87 -29.00
CA MET A 1 7.21 11.91 -28.63
C MET A 1 6.58 12.40 -27.33
N SER A 2 5.45 13.12 -27.47
CA SER A 2 4.77 13.90 -26.42
C SER A 2 4.14 13.04 -25.33
N LYS A 3 4.29 13.47 -24.07
CA LYS A 3 3.68 12.85 -22.89
C LYS A 3 2.84 13.86 -22.09
N ASP A 4 2.16 14.78 -22.76
CA ASP A 4 1.40 15.85 -22.11
C ASP A 4 -0.04 15.92 -22.66
N ARG A 5 -0.88 14.91 -22.41
CA ARG A 5 -2.31 14.93 -22.82
C ARG A 5 -3.28 14.34 -21.80
N TYR A 6 -3.16 14.72 -20.53
CA TYR A 6 -4.31 14.67 -19.60
C TYR A 6 -4.29 15.91 -18.70
N ALA A 7 -4.38 17.09 -19.32
CA ALA A 7 -4.88 18.28 -18.65
C ALA A 7 -6.35 18.40 -19.04
N GLU A 8 -7.23 17.72 -18.30
CA GLU A 8 -8.66 17.93 -18.45
C GLU A 8 -9.05 19.25 -17.77
N ASP A 9 -9.36 20.21 -18.62
CA ASP A 9 -10.06 21.46 -18.35
C ASP A 9 -11.42 21.15 -17.70
N TYR A 10 -11.44 21.01 -16.38
CA TYR A 10 -12.67 20.99 -15.60
C TYR A 10 -12.94 22.39 -15.05
N PRO A 11 -14.14 22.96 -15.30
CA PRO A 11 -14.48 24.29 -14.80
C PRO A 11 -14.41 24.31 -13.26
N PRO A 12 -14.09 25.46 -12.63
CA PRO A 12 -14.04 25.57 -11.18
C PRO A 12 -15.45 25.40 -10.61
N LYS A 13 -15.83 24.16 -10.30
CA LYS A 13 -17.10 23.84 -9.62
C LYS A 13 -17.00 24.29 -8.16
N LYS A 14 -18.09 24.89 -7.68
CA LYS A 14 -18.29 25.32 -6.29
C LYS A 14 -17.73 24.27 -5.32
N GLN A 15 -16.91 24.74 -4.38
CA GLN A 15 -16.08 23.91 -3.49
C GLN A 15 -16.95 23.23 -2.42
N GLY A 16 -17.64 22.16 -2.80
CA GLY A 16 -18.21 21.18 -1.87
C GLY A 16 -17.17 20.11 -1.51
N PRO A 17 -17.44 19.25 -0.50
CA PRO A 17 -16.55 18.16 -0.14
C PRO A 17 -16.31 17.24 -1.36
N SER A 18 -15.06 16.82 -1.57
CA SER A 18 -14.67 15.94 -2.66
C SER A 18 -14.21 14.58 -2.15
N VAL A 19 -14.65 13.51 -2.81
CA VAL A 19 -14.33 12.13 -2.44
C VAL A 19 -13.69 11.44 -3.64
N THR A 20 -12.52 10.84 -3.43
CA THR A 20 -11.85 10.00 -4.44
C THR A 20 -12.05 8.54 -4.09
N LEU A 21 -12.66 7.80 -5.02
CA LEU A 21 -12.96 6.38 -4.85
C LEU A 21 -12.30 5.56 -5.97
N PRO A 22 -11.98 4.29 -5.74
CA PRO A 22 -11.64 3.40 -6.83
C PRO A 22 -12.82 3.22 -7.79
N TYR A 23 -12.54 3.13 -9.09
CA TYR A 23 -13.57 2.81 -10.07
C TYR A 23 -14.05 1.36 -9.91
N CYS A 24 -15.33 1.19 -9.58
CA CYS A 24 -16.04 -0.08 -9.61
C CYS A 24 -17.05 -0.06 -10.76
N THR A 25 -17.02 -1.09 -11.61
CA THR A 25 -17.95 -1.23 -12.74
C THR A 25 -19.40 -1.25 -12.24
N GLY A 26 -20.29 -0.53 -12.92
CA GLY A 26 -21.71 -0.45 -12.57
C GLY A 26 -22.09 0.55 -11.47
N LEU A 27 -21.14 1.00 -10.63
CA LEU A 27 -21.43 1.93 -9.52
C LEU A 27 -21.15 3.40 -9.83
N GLY A 28 -20.36 3.68 -10.87
CA GLY A 28 -19.86 5.03 -11.15
C GLY A 28 -20.96 6.08 -11.36
N GLU A 29 -22.02 5.75 -12.10
CA GLU A 29 -23.13 6.67 -12.34
C GLU A 29 -23.96 6.91 -11.09
N GLN A 30 -24.27 5.85 -10.34
CA GLN A 30 -25.02 5.95 -9.09
C GLN A 30 -24.30 6.85 -8.07
N LEU A 31 -22.99 6.68 -7.93
CA LEU A 31 -22.15 7.52 -7.08
C LEU A 31 -22.13 8.99 -7.56
N LYS A 32 -22.05 9.24 -8.87
CA LYS A 32 -22.15 10.61 -9.42
C LYS A 32 -23.53 11.22 -9.20
N ARG A 33 -24.62 10.44 -9.27
CA ARG A 33 -25.98 10.90 -8.99
C ARG A 33 -26.15 11.25 -7.52
N LEU A 34 -25.64 10.40 -6.62
CA LEU A 34 -25.61 10.67 -5.18
C LEU A 34 -24.78 11.93 -4.84
N GLY A 35 -23.64 12.10 -5.50
CA GLY A 35 -22.82 13.31 -5.34
C GLY A 35 -23.59 14.58 -5.69
N ARG A 36 -24.39 14.56 -6.76
CA ARG A 36 -25.24 15.70 -7.12
C ARG A 36 -26.38 15.94 -6.13
N SER A 37 -26.97 14.89 -5.56
CA SER A 37 -28.07 15.04 -4.60
C SER A 37 -27.63 15.48 -3.21
N LEU A 38 -26.37 15.22 -2.85
CA LEU A 38 -25.79 15.49 -1.53
C LEU A 38 -24.68 16.54 -1.58
N ASP A 39 -24.58 17.29 -2.69
CA ASP A 39 -23.62 18.38 -2.92
C ASP A 39 -22.13 18.02 -2.72
N PHE A 40 -21.73 16.79 -3.04
CA PHE A 40 -20.32 16.37 -3.06
C PHE A 40 -19.84 15.93 -4.43
N THR A 41 -18.54 16.10 -4.68
CA THR A 41 -17.93 15.71 -5.97
C THR A 41 -17.23 14.37 -5.86
N VAL A 42 -17.58 13.42 -6.75
CA VAL A 42 -16.93 12.10 -6.82
C VAL A 42 -15.91 12.07 -7.95
N TYR A 43 -14.68 11.72 -7.60
CA TYR A 43 -13.61 11.40 -8.53
C TYR A 43 -13.29 9.91 -8.48
N PHE A 44 -13.06 9.33 -9.65
CA PHE A 44 -12.67 7.92 -9.77
C PHE A 44 -11.19 7.81 -10.07
N LYS A 45 -10.48 7.05 -9.24
CA LYS A 45 -9.11 6.63 -9.52
C LYS A 45 -9.13 5.17 -9.93
N SER A 46 -8.28 4.77 -10.88
CA SER A 46 -8.07 3.35 -11.14
C SER A 46 -7.51 2.68 -9.88
N PHE A 47 -7.92 1.43 -9.63
CA PHE A 47 -7.40 0.67 -8.49
C PHE A 47 -5.89 0.51 -8.63
N VAL A 48 -5.15 0.59 -7.51
CA VAL A 48 -3.73 0.22 -7.49
C VAL A 48 -3.62 -1.24 -7.95
N PRO A 49 -2.71 -1.59 -8.88
CA PRO A 49 -2.66 -2.94 -9.40
C PRO A 49 -2.52 -3.94 -8.24
N LEU A 50 -3.23 -5.08 -8.32
CA LEU A 50 -3.20 -6.12 -7.29
C LEU A 50 -1.75 -6.46 -6.90
N ARG A 51 -0.84 -6.50 -7.89
CA ARG A 51 0.59 -6.70 -7.65
C ARG A 51 1.20 -5.71 -6.65
N SER A 52 0.82 -4.43 -6.67
CA SER A 52 1.32 -3.42 -5.73
C SER A 52 0.78 -3.64 -4.31
N VAL A 53 -0.50 -3.98 -4.19
CA VAL A 53 -1.14 -4.31 -2.91
C VAL A 53 -0.50 -5.57 -2.33
N LEU A 54 -0.40 -6.64 -3.12
CA LEU A 54 0.15 -7.93 -2.69
C LEU A 54 1.65 -7.87 -2.35
N ARG A 55 2.44 -7.02 -3.02
CA ARG A 55 3.85 -6.80 -2.68
C ARG A 55 4.03 -6.27 -1.26
N ASN A 56 3.16 -5.36 -0.84
CA ASN A 56 3.22 -4.73 0.49
C ASN A 56 2.45 -5.54 1.55
N TYR A 57 1.52 -6.40 1.12
CA TYR A 57 0.72 -7.24 2.01
C TYR A 57 1.51 -8.40 2.63
N LYS A 58 2.77 -8.62 2.23
CA LYS A 58 3.61 -9.64 2.88
C LYS A 58 3.73 -9.27 4.36
N ILE A 59 3.14 -10.10 5.23
CA ILE A 59 3.26 -9.98 6.69
C ILE A 59 4.75 -9.84 6.99
N LYS A 60 5.13 -8.71 7.58
CA LYS A 60 6.52 -8.52 8.01
C LYS A 60 6.75 -9.50 9.14
N ALA A 61 7.38 -10.62 8.82
CA ALA A 61 7.85 -11.57 9.82
C ALA A 61 8.66 -10.80 10.88
N SER A 62 8.48 -11.19 12.14
CA SER A 62 9.31 -10.67 13.23
C SER A 62 10.78 -10.98 12.95
N TYR A 63 11.70 -10.30 13.64
CA TYR A 63 13.13 -10.47 13.34
C TYR A 63 13.54 -11.94 13.43
N ASP A 64 13.13 -12.65 14.48
CA ASP A 64 13.50 -14.05 14.74
C ASP A 64 12.91 -15.06 13.74
N GLU A 65 11.82 -14.69 13.05
CA GLU A 65 11.18 -15.50 12.02
C GLU A 65 11.80 -15.32 10.63
N ARG A 66 12.68 -14.33 10.45
CA ARG A 66 13.35 -14.09 9.17
C ARG A 66 14.51 -15.07 8.99
N PRO A 67 14.67 -15.67 7.81
CA PRO A 67 15.91 -16.37 7.47
C PRO A 67 17.04 -15.36 7.27
N GLY A 68 18.29 -15.79 7.49
CA GLY A 68 19.47 -14.92 7.34
C GLY A 68 19.71 -13.97 8.50
N VAL A 69 19.19 -14.30 9.69
CA VAL A 69 19.41 -13.51 10.90
C VAL A 69 20.76 -13.88 11.52
N ALA A 70 21.57 -12.86 11.81
CA ALA A 70 22.76 -13.01 12.62
C ALA A 70 22.38 -13.01 14.11
N TYR A 71 22.77 -14.06 14.84
CA TYR A 71 22.58 -14.13 16.29
C TYR A 71 23.91 -14.03 17.02
N GLN A 72 23.88 -13.51 18.24
CA GLN A 72 25.04 -13.41 19.11
C GLN A 72 24.80 -14.23 20.39
N ILE A 73 25.66 -15.23 20.62
CA ILE A 73 25.71 -15.93 21.90
C ILE A 73 26.85 -15.33 22.73
N LYS A 74 26.50 -14.78 23.89
CA LYS A 74 27.49 -14.27 24.84
C LYS A 74 27.99 -15.42 25.71
N CYS A 75 29.31 -15.58 25.79
CA CYS A 75 29.93 -16.42 26.80
C CYS A 75 29.76 -15.75 28.18
N GLY A 76 29.83 -16.51 29.28
CA GLY A 76 30.04 -15.94 30.62
C GLY A 76 31.39 -15.23 30.77
N CYS A 77 32.29 -15.45 29.80
CA CYS A 77 33.51 -14.72 29.56
C CYS A 77 33.28 -13.58 28.54
N THR A 78 34.18 -12.61 28.44
CA THR A 78 34.07 -11.44 27.51
C THR A 78 34.04 -11.82 26.03
N ALA A 79 34.08 -13.11 25.68
CA ALA A 79 33.95 -13.59 24.31
C ALA A 79 32.48 -13.66 23.86
N SER A 80 32.25 -13.53 22.55
CA SER A 80 30.95 -13.78 21.96
C SER A 80 31.09 -14.47 20.61
N TYR A 81 30.15 -15.38 20.34
CA TYR A 81 30.03 -16.06 19.06
C TYR A 81 28.94 -15.40 18.23
N ILE A 82 29.21 -15.18 16.93
CA ILE A 82 28.26 -14.58 15.99
C ILE A 82 28.20 -15.46 14.75
N GLU A 83 27.00 -15.85 14.36
CA GLU A 83 26.75 -16.58 13.11
C GLU A 83 25.47 -16.10 12.43
N GLU A 84 25.48 -16.16 11.11
CA GLU A 84 24.28 -16.00 10.29
C GLU A 84 23.56 -17.34 10.17
N THR A 85 22.28 -17.37 10.53
CA THR A 85 21.45 -18.56 10.40
C THR A 85 20.86 -18.61 8.99
N GLY A 86 21.04 -19.71 8.26
CA GLY A 86 20.37 -19.92 6.96
C GLY A 86 18.84 -20.01 7.05
N ASN A 87 18.34 -20.31 8.26
CA ASN A 87 16.95 -20.55 8.62
C ASN A 87 16.47 -19.50 9.64
N SER A 88 15.21 -19.58 10.10
CA SER A 88 14.73 -18.74 11.22
C SER A 88 15.33 -19.20 12.56
N LEU A 89 15.47 -18.28 13.53
CA LEU A 89 16.04 -18.58 14.85
C LEU A 89 15.18 -19.54 15.68
N LEU A 90 13.87 -19.57 15.42
CA LEU A 90 12.92 -20.45 16.12
C LEU A 90 12.90 -21.88 15.57
N HIS A 91 13.59 -22.16 14.46
CA HIS A 91 13.64 -23.47 13.85
C HIS A 91 14.71 -24.34 14.54
N ARG A 92 14.33 -24.98 15.65
CA ARG A 92 15.18 -25.88 16.44
C ARG A 92 15.22 -27.30 15.88
#